data_AF-A0A8B3S3G0-F1
#
_entry.id   AF-A0A8B3S3G0-F1
#
_cell.length_a   1.000
_cell.length_b   1.000
_cell.length_c   1.000
_cell.angle_alpha   90.00
_cell.angle_beta   90.00
_cell.angle_gamma   90.00
#
_symmetry.space_group_name_H-M   'P 1'
#
loop_
_entity.id
_entity.type
_entity.pdbx_description
1 polymer ?
#
loop_
_entity_poly.entity_id
_entity_poly.type
_entity_poly.pdbx_seq_one_letter_code
_entity_poly.pdbx_strand_id
1 'polypeptide(L)'
;MGFFDESYPQTTSNTQKLWSFEKPVIYKNTSKLRANTFGFYPINGRSVIGFRKRSKKEDIRCFLKRIRKANPKGRIITILDNFSSHKAKIA
;
A
#
# COMPACT_ATOMS: atom_id res chain seq x y z
N MET A 1 0.14 6.92 -18.18
CA MET A 1 1.25 6.15 -17.59
C MET A 1 1.31 6.45 -16.10
N GLY A 2 1.54 5.46 -15.24
CA GLY A 2 1.57 5.65 -13.79
C GLY A 2 2.30 4.54 -13.03
N PHE A 3 2.77 4.87 -11.83
CA PHE A 3 3.43 3.93 -10.93
C PHE A 3 2.42 3.29 -10.00
N PHE A 4 2.59 2.00 -9.77
CA PHE A 4 1.83 1.28 -8.76
C PHE A 4 2.79 0.76 -7.70
N ASP A 5 2.45 1.02 -6.44
CA ASP A 5 3.26 0.63 -5.30
C ASP A 5 2.39 0.14 -4.14
N GLU A 6 2.95 -0.76 -3.33
CA GLU A 6 2.33 -1.28 -2.12
C GLU A 6 3.15 -0.88 -0.89
N SER A 7 2.52 -0.15 0.02
CA SER A 7 3.13 0.26 1.28
C SER A 7 2.48 -0.47 2.46
N TYR A 8 3.32 -0.94 3.39
CA TYR A 8 2.89 -1.53 4.65
C TYR A 8 3.24 -0.57 5.82
N PRO A 9 2.34 0.38 6.17
CA PRO A 9 2.56 1.27 7.30
C PRO A 9 2.61 0.47 8.60
N GLN A 10 3.73 0.56 9.32
CA GLN A 10 3.90 -0.09 10.62
C GLN A 10 3.52 0.87 11.75
N THR A 11 2.45 0.54 12.48
CA THR A 11 2.07 1.26 13.71
C THR A 11 2.94 0.91 14.92
N THR A 12 3.79 -0.11 14.79
CA THR A 12 4.66 -0.60 15.86
C THR A 12 6.09 -0.07 15.79
N SER A 13 6.34 0.98 14.98
CA SER A 13 7.63 1.67 14.97
C SER A 13 7.80 2.49 16.25
N ASN A 14 8.03 1.80 17.37
CA ASN A 14 8.12 2.37 18.72
C ASN A 14 9.56 2.73 19.11
N THR A 15 10.47 2.86 18.15
CA THR A 15 11.87 3.17 18.44
C THR A 15 11.98 4.66 18.75
N GLN A 16 12.07 4.99 20.04
CA GLN A 16 12.19 6.36 20.53
C GLN A 16 13.56 6.54 21.18
N LYS A 17 14.24 7.66 20.88
CA LYS A 17 15.42 8.10 21.65
C LYS A 17 14.92 8.92 22.83
N LEU A 18 15.14 8.42 24.05
CA LEU A 18 14.75 9.09 25.29
C LEU A 18 16.01 9.48 26.07
N TRP A 19 16.02 10.69 26.61
CA TRP A 19 16.97 11.11 27.64
C TRP A 19 16.29 10.98 29.00
N SER A 20 16.96 10.31 29.95
CA SER A 20 16.45 10.08 31.30
C SER A 20 17.58 10.21 32.30
N PHE A 21 17.35 10.94 33.38
CA PHE A 21 18.26 11.03 34.52
C PHE A 21 18.10 9.85 35.51
N GLU A 22 16.98 9.12 35.40
CA GLU A 22 16.67 7.90 36.19
C GLU A 22 16.51 6.66 35.28
N LYS A 23 16.04 5.53 35.82
CA LYS A 23 15.75 4.33 34.99
C LYS A 23 14.59 4.63 34.02
N PRO A 24 14.82 4.62 32.70
CA PRO A 24 13.79 4.97 31.73
C PRO A 24 12.72 3.88 31.63
N VAL A 25 11.44 4.28 31.68
CA VAL A 25 10.27 3.42 31.41
C VAL A 25 9.79 3.68 29.99
N ILE A 26 9.68 2.63 29.17
CA ILE A 26 9.28 2.74 27.76
C ILE A 26 7.86 2.19 27.58
N TYR A 27 6.94 3.04 27.13
CA TYR A 27 5.61 2.62 26.69
C TYR A 27 5.63 2.31 25.19
N LYS A 28 5.36 1.05 24.83
CA LYS A 28 5.32 0.60 23.43
C LYS A 28 3.88 0.28 23.02
N ASN A 29 3.46 0.76 21.86
CA ASN A 29 2.20 0.33 21.27
C ASN A 29 2.40 -0.96 20.48
N THR A 30 1.86 -2.07 20.98
CA THR A 30 1.99 -3.40 20.35
C THR A 30 0.89 -3.66 19.30
N SER A 31 -0.08 -2.75 19.16
CA SER A 31 -1.19 -2.92 18.22
C SER A 31 -0.70 -2.81 16.78
N LYS A 32 -0.64 -3.96 16.09
CA LYS A 32 -0.28 -4.04 14.66
C LYS A 32 -1.52 -3.80 13.81
N LEU A 33 -1.59 -2.65 13.15
CA LEU A 33 -2.55 -2.41 12.08
C LEU A 33 -2.01 -3.01 10.77
N ARG A 34 -2.64 -4.10 10.32
CA ARG A 34 -2.42 -4.66 8.97
C ARG A 34 -3.28 -3.89 7.97
N ALA A 35 -2.77 -2.74 7.52
CA ALA A 35 -3.41 -1.91 6.51
C ALA A 35 -2.49 -1.76 5.29
N ASN A 36 -2.46 -2.79 4.44
CA ASN A 36 -1.69 -2.74 3.20
C ASN A 36 -2.31 -1.66 2.31
N THR A 37 -1.50 -0.69 1.93
CA THR A 37 -1.92 0.48 1.17
C THR A 37 -1.44 0.33 -0.26
N PHE A 38 -2.38 0.26 -1.20
CA PHE A 38 -2.08 0.29 -2.62
C PHE A 38 -2.21 1.72 -3.13
N GLY A 39 -1.15 2.20 -3.78
CA GLY A 39 -1.12 3.51 -4.42
C GLY A 39 -0.97 3.35 -5.93
N PHE A 40 -1.79 4.08 -6.69
CA PHE A 40 -1.55 4.30 -8.12
C PHE A 40 -1.36 5.78 -8.39
N TYR A 41 -0.21 6.12 -8.94
CA TYR A 41 0.27 7.48 -9.18
C TYR A 41 0.48 7.70 -10.69
N PRO A 42 -0.57 8.12 -11.42
CA PRO A 42 -0.45 8.46 -12.84
C PRO A 42 0.19 9.84 -13.04
N ILE A 43 1.00 9.97 -14.08
CA ILE A 43 1.59 11.25 -14.51
C ILE A 43 0.49 12.18 -15.02
N ASN A 44 -0.39 11.67 -15.89
CA ASN A 44 -1.51 12.41 -16.49
C ASN A 44 -2.83 11.69 -16.21
N GLY A 45 -3.31 11.76 -14.97
CA GLY A 45 -4.57 11.12 -14.58
C GLY A 45 -4.90 11.33 -13.11
N ARG A 46 -5.92 10.62 -12.64
CA ARG A 46 -6.34 10.68 -11.24
C ARG A 46 -5.66 9.59 -10.41
N SER A 47 -4.98 10.01 -9.36
CA SER A 47 -4.39 9.11 -8.36
C SER A 47 -5.48 8.33 -7.62
N VAL A 48 -5.17 7.09 -7.28
CA VAL A 48 -6.08 6.21 -6.55
C VAL A 48 -5.31 5.56 -5.41
N ILE A 49 -5.85 5.68 -4.20
CA ILE A 49 -5.31 5.06 -2.99
C ILE A 49 -6.36 4.10 -2.43
N GLY A 50 -5.92 2.94 -1.97
CA GLY A 50 -6.79 1.88 -1.47
C GLY A 50 -6.16 1.16 -0.30
N PHE A 51 -6.84 1.20 0.84
CA PHE A 51 -6.46 0.44 2.03
C PHE A 51 -7.13 -0.92 1.99
N ARG A 52 -6.35 -1.99 2.11
CA ARG A 52 -6.87 -3.36 2.19
C ARG A 52 -6.20 -4.11 3.33
N LYS A 53 -7.01 -4.94 4.01
CA LYS A 53 -6.54 -5.78 5.12
C LYS A 53 -5.68 -6.96 4.65
N ARG A 54 -5.74 -7.30 3.35
CA ARG A 54 -5.02 -8.43 2.72
C ARG A 54 -4.58 -8.05 1.30
N SER A 55 -3.47 -8.64 0.85
CA SER A 55 -2.92 -8.46 -0.50
C SER A 55 -3.14 -9.69 -1.37
N LYS A 56 -4.38 -10.20 -1.37
CA LYS A 56 -4.75 -11.33 -2.22
C LYS A 56 -4.98 -10.87 -3.67
N LYS A 57 -5.08 -11.83 -4.58
CA LYS A 57 -5.22 -11.58 -6.03
C LYS A 57 -6.55 -10.90 -6.38
N GLU A 58 -7.63 -11.30 -5.72
CA GLU A 58 -8.99 -10.75 -5.91
C GLU A 58 -9.05 -9.28 -5.54
N ASP A 59 -8.29 -8.99 -4.50
CA ASP A 59 -8.04 -7.73 -3.87
C ASP A 59 -7.37 -6.81 -4.92
N ILE A 60 -6.27 -7.24 -5.56
CA ILE A 60 -5.56 -6.47 -6.60
C ILE A 60 -6.48 -6.20 -7.79
N ARG A 61 -7.27 -7.19 -8.21
CA ARG A 61 -8.28 -7.05 -9.28
C ARG A 61 -9.29 -5.94 -8.97
N CYS A 62 -9.80 -5.88 -7.74
CA CYS A 62 -10.75 -4.85 -7.33
C CYS A 62 -10.14 -3.44 -7.46
N PHE A 63 -8.87 -3.30 -7.11
CA PHE A 63 -8.17 -2.03 -7.22
C PHE A 63 -7.84 -1.63 -8.65
N LEU A 64 -7.45 -2.57 -9.53
CA LEU A 64 -7.29 -2.29 -10.96
C LEU A 64 -8.61 -1.81 -11.60
N LYS A 65 -9.75 -2.40 -11.21
CA LYS A 65 -11.07 -1.90 -11.62
C LYS A 65 -11.32 -0.47 -11.14
N ARG A 66 -10.91 -0.15 -9.91
CA ARG A 66 -11.04 1.21 -9.34
C ARG A 66 -10.17 2.22 -10.09
N ILE A 67 -8.94 1.85 -10.47
CA ILE A 67 -8.07 2.68 -11.33
C ILE A 67 -8.75 2.95 -12.68
N ARG A 68 -9.30 1.91 -13.33
CA ARG A 68 -10.02 2.06 -14.60
C ARG A 68 -11.27 2.93 -14.47
N LYS A 69 -12.01 2.81 -13.37
CA LYS A 69 -13.18 3.68 -13.12
C LYS A 69 -12.78 5.14 -12.92
N ALA A 70 -11.66 5.40 -12.25
CA ALA A 70 -11.14 6.75 -12.05
C ALA A 70 -10.53 7.36 -13.32
N ASN A 71 -10.00 6.53 -14.22
CA ASN A 71 -9.37 6.92 -15.47
C ASN A 71 -10.02 6.16 -16.65
N PRO A 72 -11.26 6.51 -17.03
CA PRO A 72 -12.03 5.71 -18.00
C PRO A 72 -11.51 5.85 -19.44
N LYS A 73 -10.85 6.97 -19.78
CA LYS A 73 -10.44 7.28 -21.14
C LYS A 73 -9.01 6.82 -21.42
N GLY A 74 -8.81 6.23 -22.59
CA GLY A 74 -7.50 5.91 -23.13
C GLY A 74 -6.86 4.61 -22.60
N ARG A 75 -5.61 4.41 -23.03
CA ARG A 75 -4.77 3.28 -22.58
C ARG A 75 -4.08 3.66 -21.27
N ILE A 76 -4.19 2.76 -20.28
CA ILE A 76 -3.52 2.90 -18.98
C ILE A 76 -2.28 2.02 -19.03
N ILE A 77 -1.11 2.63 -18.93
CA ILE A 77 0.17 1.94 -18.76
C ILE A 77 0.55 2.07 -17.28
N THR A 78 0.73 0.95 -16.61
CA THR A 78 1.11 0.88 -15.20
C THR A 78 2.47 0.21 -15.06
N ILE A 79 3.39 0.84 -14.32
CA ILE A 79 4.65 0.24 -13.92
C ILE A 79 4.44 -0.42 -12.56
N LEU A 80 4.77 -1.71 -12.48
CA LEU A 80 4.62 -2.57 -11.31
C LEU A 80 5.97 -3.17 -10.94
N ASP A 81 6.17 -3.47 -9.67
CA ASP A 81 7.30 -4.30 -9.25
C ASP A 81 7.11 -5.76 -9.71
N ASN A 82 8.20 -6.53 -9.65
CA ASN A 82 8.26 -7.92 -10.11
C ASN A 82 7.66 -8.93 -9.09
N PHE A 83 6.71 -8.50 -8.26
CA PHE A 83 6.17 -9.33 -7.20
C PHE A 83 5.32 -10.50 -7.74
N SER A 84 5.41 -11.67 -7.11
CA SER A 84 4.81 -12.91 -7.62
C SER A 84 3.29 -12.87 -7.71
N SER A 85 2.63 -12.07 -6.87
CA SER A 85 1.17 -11.90 -6.92
C SER A 85 0.71 -11.08 -8.13
N HIS A 86 1.58 -10.25 -8.73
CA HIS A 86 1.29 -9.48 -9.95
C HIS A 86 1.27 -10.36 -11.21
N LYS A 87 2.01 -11.47 -11.19
CA LYS A 87 2.09 -12.43 -12.31
C LYS A 87 1.06 -13.55 -12.24
N ALA A 88 0.20 -13.53 -11.24
CA ALA A 88 -0.72 -14.62 -11.00
C ALA A 88 -1.72 -14.77 -12.15
N LYS A 89 -1.74 -15.95 -12.79
CA LYS A 89 -2.83 -16.34 -13.69
C LYS A 89 -4.12 -16.42 -12.88
N ILE A 90 -5.14 -15.74 -13.39
CA ILE A 90 -6.52 -15.88 -12.93
C ILE A 90 -7.11 -16.98 -13.81
N ALA A 91 -7.42 -18.12 -13.20
CA ALA A 91 -8.19 -19.18 -13.86
C ALA A 91 -9.66 -18.76 -13.99
#